data_AF-A0A3C1NJM2-F1
#
_entry.id   AF-A0A3C1NJM2-F1
#
_cell.length_a   1.000
_cell.length_b   1.000
_cell.length_c   1.000
_cell.angle_alpha   90.00
_cell.angle_beta   90.00
_cell.angle_gamma   90.00
#
_symmetry.space_group_name_H-M   'P 1'
#
loop_
_entity.id
_entity.type
_entity.pdbx_description
1 polymer ?
#
loop_
_entity_poly.entity_id
_entity_poly.type
_entity_poly.pdbx_seq_one_letter_code
_entity_poly.pdbx_strand_id
1 'polypeptide(L)' 'MPQVYRVWKTRSVGDLSLAMILIVFFSTIVWLVYGIGMKLWPVIICNGIICCLSMLLVYFKFKFGRLKG' A
#
# COMPACT_ATOMS: atom_id res chain seq x y z
N MET A 1 2.13 -23.56 -12.65
CA MET A 1 2.19 -22.12 -12.28
C MET A 1 3.29 -21.89 -11.24
N PRO A 2 4.56 -21.71 -11.65
CA PRO A 2 5.73 -21.72 -10.75
C PRO A 2 5.90 -20.45 -9.88
N GLN A 3 5.04 -19.44 -10.04
CA GLN A 3 5.10 -18.19 -9.27
C GLN A 3 4.82 -18.40 -7.78
N VAL A 4 3.82 -19.22 -7.43
CA VAL A 4 3.45 -19.47 -6.01
C VAL A 4 4.54 -20.27 -5.28
N TYR A 5 5.14 -21.24 -5.96
CA TYR A 5 6.20 -22.08 -5.38
C TYR A 5 7.51 -21.31 -5.14
N ARG A 6 7.87 -20.37 -6.03
CA ARG A 6 9.03 -19.50 -5.86
C ARG A 6 8.91 -18.58 -4.64
N VAL A 7 7.72 -18.01 -4.40
CA VAL A 7 7.44 -17.12 -3.25
C VAL A 7 7.50 -17.88 -1.92
N TRP A 8 7.03 -19.12 -1.89
CA TRP A 8 7.09 -19.96 -0.69
C TRP A 8 8.51 -20.43 -0.35
N LYS A 9 9.32 -20.73 -1.38
CA LYS A 9 10.69 -21.24 -1.22
C LYS A 9 11.71 -20.17 -0.83
N THR A 10 11.56 -18.94 -1.30
CA THR A 10 12.52 -17.88 -0.95
C THR A 10 12.40 -17.45 0.51
N ARG A 11 11.27 -17.72 1.21
CA ARG A 11 10.96 -17.17 2.56
C ARG A 11 11.31 -15.68 2.70
N SER A 12 11.45 -15.00 1.57
CA SER A 12 11.90 -13.64 1.48
C SER A 12 10.64 -12.82 1.40
N VAL A 13 10.11 -12.56 2.59
CA VAL A 13 9.40 -11.32 2.91
C VAL A 13 10.45 -10.21 3.05
N GLY A 14 11.43 -10.19 2.13
CA GLY A 14 12.56 -9.27 2.14
C GLY A 14 12.06 -7.91 1.70
N ASP A 15 11.54 -7.19 2.68
CA ASP A 15 10.90 -5.91 2.57
C ASP A 15 9.57 -5.93 1.83
N LEU A 16 8.49 -5.59 2.54
CA LEU A 16 7.34 -4.94 1.89
C LEU A 16 7.94 -3.84 0.99
N SER A 17 7.98 -4.10 -0.32
CA SER A 17 8.73 -3.23 -1.23
C SER A 17 8.13 -1.85 -1.11
N LEU A 18 8.98 -0.83 -0.93
CA LEU A 18 8.52 0.56 -0.90
C LEU A 18 7.62 0.84 -2.11
N ALA A 19 7.94 0.23 -3.26
CA ALA A 19 7.13 0.28 -4.47
C ALA A 19 5.70 -0.25 -4.25
N MET A 20 5.51 -1.36 -3.53
CA MET A 20 4.18 -1.91 -3.25
C MET A 20 3.36 -0.96 -2.36
N ILE A 21 3.96 -0.39 -1.31
CA ILE A 21 3.27 0.56 -0.43
C ILE A 21 2.87 1.82 -1.21
N LEU A 22 3.77 2.32 -2.06
CA LEU A 22 3.51 3.47 -2.92
C LEU A 22 2.39 3.17 -3.95
N ILE A 23 2.40 1.99 -4.59
CA ILE A 23 1.34 1.58 -5.52
C ILE A 23 -0.03 1.56 -4.83
N VAL A 24 -0.12 1.00 -3.62
CA VAL A 24 -1.38 0.99 -2.85
C VAL A 24 -1.79 2.42 -2.50
N PHE A 25 -0.87 3.26 -2.04
CA PHE A 25 -1.14 4.66 -1.73
C PHE A 25 -1.68 5.44 -2.94
N PHE A 26 -1.01 5.36 -4.10
CA PHE A 26 -1.49 6.00 -5.33
C PHE A 26 -2.82 5.43 -5.81
N SER A 27 -3.03 4.12 -5.69
CA SER A 27 -4.31 3.49 -6.01
C SER A 27 -5.44 4.09 -5.16
N THR A 28 -5.25 4.23 -3.85
CA THR A 28 -6.27 4.84 -2.97
C THR A 28 -6.60 6.29 -3.33
N ILE A 29 -5.63 7.07 -3.81
CA ILE A 29 -5.85 8.44 -4.30
C ILE A 29 -6.75 8.42 -5.54
N VAL A 30 -6.47 7.54 -6.50
CA VAL A 30 -7.29 7.40 -7.72
C VAL A 30 -8.72 7.01 -7.37
N TRP A 31 -8.91 6.03 -6.48
CA TRP A 31 -10.22 5.59 -6.02
C TRP A 31 -10.98 6.67 -5.21
N LEU A 32 -10.27 7.50 -4.45
CA LEU A 32 -10.87 8.63 -3.75
C LEU A 32 -11.40 9.69 -4.73
N VAL A 33 -10.58 10.09 -5.72
CA VAL A 33 -11.00 11.06 -6.75
C VAL A 33 -12.21 10.52 -7.53
N TYR A 34 -12.15 9.25 -7.93
CA TYR A 34 -13.26 8.57 -8.60
C TYR A 34 -14.52 8.50 -7.72
N GLY A 35 -14.37 8.09 -6.47
CA GLY A 35 -15.48 7.98 -5.51
C GLY A 35 -16.16 9.30 -5.23
N ILE A 36 -15.39 10.39 -5.11
CA ILE A 36 -15.91 11.76 -4.95
C ILE A 36 -16.70 12.19 -6.20
N GLY A 37 -16.16 11.95 -7.39
CA GLY A 37 -16.83 12.27 -8.66
C GLY A 37 -18.17 11.54 -8.84
N MET A 38 -18.23 10.28 -8.40
CA MET A 38 -19.45 9.46 -8.47
C MET A 38 -20.35 9.54 -7.21
N LYS A 39 -19.98 10.36 -6.22
CA LYS A 39 -20.67 10.47 -4.90
C LYS A 39 -20.87 9.12 -4.20
N LEU A 40 -19.92 8.19 -4.37
CA LEU A 40 -19.95 6.86 -3.77
C LEU A 40 -19.39 6.90 -2.34
N TRP A 41 -20.23 7.28 -1.38
CA TRP A 41 -19.88 7.38 0.04
C TRP A 41 -19.13 6.15 0.60
N PRO A 42 -19.53 4.89 0.31
CA PRO A 42 -18.81 3.73 0.83
C PRO A 42 -17.38 3.62 0.29
N VAL A 43 -17.18 3.96 -1.00
CA VAL A 43 -15.87 3.92 -1.66
C VAL A 43 -14.95 4.98 -1.07
N ILE A 44 -15.48 6.18 -0.81
CA ILE A 44 -14.73 7.29 -0.23
C ILE A 44 -14.25 6.94 1.18
N ILE A 45 -15.14 6.42 2.04
CA ILE A 45 -14.82 6.07 3.43
C ILE A 45 -13.76 4.95 3.46
N CYS A 46 -13.99 3.85 2.72
CA CYS A 46 -13.07 2.72 2.71
C CYS A 46 -11.67 3.12 2.18
N ASN A 47 -11.60 3.81 1.04
CA ASN A 47 -10.31 4.22 0.49
C ASN A 47 -9.64 5.31 1.32
N GLY A 48 -10.41 6.18 2.00
CA GLY A 48 -9.87 7.15 2.95
C GLY A 48 -9.15 6.50 4.12
N ILE A 49 -9.76 5.46 4.72
CA ILE A 49 -9.14 4.68 5.79
C ILE A 49 -7.85 4.01 5.27
N ILE A 50 -7.91 3.31 4.14
CA ILE A 50 -6.73 2.61 3.56
C ILE A 50 -5.62 3.61 3.20
N CYS A 51 -5.96 4.79 2.70
CA CYS A 51 -4.99 5.85 2.40
C CYS A 51 -4.24 6.31 3.67
N CYS A 52 -4.96 6.56 4.76
CA CYS A 52 -4.36 6.91 6.06
C CYS A 52 -3.43 5.81 6.58
N LEU A 53 -3.86 4.53 6.56
CA LEU A 53 -3.01 3.41 6.96
C LEU A 53 -1.77 3.28 6.07
N SER A 54 -1.94 3.43 4.75
CA SER A 54 -0.84 3.34 3.79
C SER A 54 0.17 4.48 4.00
N MET A 55 -0.29 5.70 4.28
CA MET A 55 0.56 6.83 4.62
C MET A 55 1.38 6.58 5.90
N LEU A 56 0.76 6.01 6.94
CA LEU A 56 1.45 5.60 8.17
C LEU A 56 2.53 4.54 7.89
N LEU A 57 2.23 3.55 7.04
CA LEU A 57 3.20 2.53 6.64
C LEU A 57 4.37 3.13 5.85
N VAL A 58 4.11 4.07 4.94
CA VAL A 58 5.16 4.81 4.23
C VAL A 58 6.02 5.58 5.24
N TYR A 59 5.41 6.33 6.16
CA TYR A 59 6.12 7.08 7.19
C TYR A 59 7.02 6.19 8.06
N PHE A 60 6.49 5.07 8.57
CA PHE A 60 7.26 4.13 9.36
C PHE A 60 8.38 3.49 8.53
N LYS A 61 8.14 3.14 7.26
CA LYS A 61 9.19 2.61 6.40
C LYS A 61 10.31 3.62 6.16
N PHE A 62 10.01 4.90 5.97
CA PHE A 62 11.03 5.95 5.84
C PHE A 62 11.78 6.22 7.15
N LYS A 63 11.08 6.25 8.29
CA LYS A 63 11.67 6.53 9.60
C LYS A 63 12.52 5.36 10.13
N PHE A 64 12.01 4.13 10.06
CA PHE A 64 12.71 2.94 10.54
C PHE A 64 13.62 2.32 9.49
N GLY A 65 13.38 2.55 8.20
CA GLY A 65 14.31 2.15 7.13
C GLY A 65 15.63 2.91 7.19
N ARG A 66 15.61 4.17 7.65
CA ARG A 66 16.84 4.96 7.90
C ARG A 66 17.63 4.52 9.15
N LEU A 67 17.04 3.76 10.07
CA LEU A 67 17.69 3.27 11.30
C LEU A 67 18.55 2.01 11.07
N LYS A 68 18.55 1.44 9.85
CA LYS A 68 19.44 0.36 9.41
C LYS A 68 20.54 0.82 8.44
N GLY A 69 20.81 2.12 8.39
CA GLY A 69 21.94 2.70 7.66
C GLY A 69 23.14 2.92 8.57
#